data_AF-A0AAV3BFD8-F1
#
_entry.id   AF-A0AAV3BFD8-F1
#
_cell.length_a   1.000
_cell.length_b   1.000
_cell.length_c   1.000
_cell.angle_alpha   90.00
_cell.angle_beta   90.00
_cell.angle_gamma   90.00
#
_symmetry.space_group_name_H-M   'P 1'
#
loop_
_entity.id
_entity.type
_entity.pdbx_description
1 polymer ?
#
loop_
_entity_poly.entity_id
_entity_poly.type
_entity_poly.pdbx_seq_one_letter_code
_entity_poly.pdbx_strand_id
1 'polypeptide(L)' 'MHETELNHDYPRDLAGYGGQPPVANWPGQARIAVQFVLNIEEGAENNVLHGDAGSEQFLSDIIGADSYPDRHIVNDG' A
#
# COMPACT_ATOMS: atom_id res chain seq x y z
N MET A 1 -24.67 -25.71 10.09
CA MET A 1 -23.51 -24.97 9.54
C MET A 1 -22.43 -25.02 10.60
N HIS A 2 -21.27 -25.60 10.32
CA HIS A 2 -20.16 -25.68 11.28
C HIS A 2 -19.52 -24.29 11.36
N GLU A 3 -19.68 -23.61 12.49
CA GLU A 3 -18.84 -22.47 12.84
C GLU A 3 -17.40 -22.93 12.85
N THR A 4 -16.59 -22.31 12.01
CA THR A 4 -15.15 -22.55 11.94
C THR A 4 -14.54 -22.27 13.31
N GLU A 5 -14.12 -23.32 14.03
CA GLU A 5 -13.16 -23.17 15.13
C GLU A 5 -11.82 -22.74 14.52
N LEU A 6 -11.72 -21.45 14.22
CA LEU A 6 -10.46 -20.79 13.98
C LEU A 6 -9.76 -20.75 15.34
N ASN A 7 -8.57 -21.33 15.39
CA ASN A 7 -7.67 -21.29 16.52
C ASN A 7 -7.66 -19.88 17.15
N HIS A 8 -7.99 -19.78 18.43
CA HIS A 8 -8.15 -18.50 19.15
C HIS A 8 -6.86 -17.67 19.18
N ASP A 9 -5.71 -18.32 18.95
CA ASP A 9 -4.38 -17.69 18.88
C ASP A 9 -3.97 -17.27 17.45
N TYR A 10 -4.86 -17.40 16.47
CA TYR A 10 -4.55 -17.01 15.10
C TYR A 10 -4.59 -15.48 14.93
N PRO A 11 -3.50 -14.80 14.55
CA PRO A 11 -3.36 -13.34 14.65
C PRO A 11 -4.09 -12.56 13.54
N ARG A 12 -5.02 -13.21 12.83
CA ARG A 12 -5.74 -12.62 11.70
C ARG A 12 -7.23 -12.82 11.89
N ASP A 13 -7.98 -11.73 11.75
CA ASP A 13 -9.42 -11.82 11.55
C ASP A 13 -9.69 -12.33 10.12
N LEU A 14 -10.11 -13.60 10.03
CA LEU A 14 -10.50 -14.22 8.76
C LEU A 14 -12.01 -14.12 8.50
N ALA A 15 -12.80 -13.77 9.51
CA ALA A 15 -14.25 -13.72 9.41
C ALA A 15 -14.74 -12.35 8.92
N GLY A 16 -14.13 -11.27 9.44
CA GLY A 16 -14.57 -9.90 9.18
C GLY A 16 -16.07 -9.74 9.48
N TYR A 17 -16.80 -9.06 8.58
CA TYR A 17 -18.25 -8.91 8.70
C TYR A 17 -19.06 -10.15 8.28
N GLY A 18 -18.42 -11.21 7.80
CA GLY A 18 -19.09 -12.38 7.26
C GLY A 18 -20.15 -12.01 6.21
N GLY A 19 -21.33 -12.64 6.30
CA GLY A 19 -22.47 -12.37 5.40
C GLY A 19 -23.37 -11.19 5.81
N GLN A 20 -23.02 -10.44 6.86
CA GLN A 20 -23.85 -9.38 7.43
C GLN A 20 -23.07 -8.07 7.60
N PRO A 21 -22.65 -7.41 6.51
CA PRO A 21 -22.00 -6.11 6.60
C PRO A 21 -22.96 -5.03 7.15
N PRO A 22 -22.46 -4.06 7.92
CA PRO A 22 -23.27 -2.99 8.48
C PRO A 22 -23.79 -2.05 7.39
N VAL A 23 -24.92 -1.40 7.66
CA VAL A 23 -25.44 -0.33 6.80
C VAL A 23 -24.59 0.93 7.01
N ALA A 24 -23.87 1.34 5.96
CA ALA A 24 -22.87 2.41 6.06
C ALA A 24 -23.43 3.82 6.34
N ASN A 25 -24.72 4.06 6.11
CA ASN A 25 -25.42 5.32 6.41
C ASN A 25 -24.67 6.59 5.95
N TRP A 26 -24.17 6.58 4.72
CA TRP A 26 -23.43 7.72 4.18
C TRP A 26 -24.26 9.01 4.18
N PRO A 27 -23.63 10.19 4.38
CA PRO A 27 -24.32 11.47 4.32
C PRO A 27 -25.16 11.61 3.05
N GLY A 28 -26.37 12.17 3.19
CA GLY A 28 -27.30 12.35 2.07
C GLY A 28 -27.86 11.05 1.48
N GLN A 29 -27.79 9.93 2.20
CA GLN A 29 -28.21 8.60 1.72
C GLN A 29 -27.45 8.17 0.46
N ALA A 30 -26.18 8.57 0.35
CA ALA A 30 -25.34 8.19 -0.78
C ALA A 30 -25.19 6.66 -0.86
N ARG A 31 -25.21 6.13 -2.09
CA ARG A 31 -25.11 4.68 -2.34
C ARG A 31 -23.68 4.17 -2.34
N ILE A 32 -22.71 5.06 -2.54
CA ILE A 32 -21.29 4.77 -2.62
C ILE A 32 -20.51 5.94 -2.02
N ALA A 33 -19.40 5.63 -1.35
CA ALA A 33 -18.39 6.61 -0.99
C ALA A 33 -17.23 6.48 -1.98
N VAL A 34 -16.81 7.59 -2.59
CA VAL A 34 -15.63 7.66 -3.47
C VAL A 34 -14.54 8.41 -2.73
N GLN A 35 -13.33 7.87 -2.71
CA GLN A 35 -12.20 8.42 -1.96
C GLN A 35 -10.97 8.53 -2.86
N PHE A 36 -10.55 9.77 -3.15
CA PHE A 36 -9.33 10.06 -3.90
C PHE A 36 -8.14 10.10 -2.94
N VAL A 37 -7.17 9.20 -3.12
CA VAL A 37 -5.90 9.20 -2.40
C VAL A 37 -4.83 9.78 -3.32
N LEU A 38 -4.10 10.78 -2.84
CA LEU A 38 -2.90 11.28 -3.49
C LEU A 38 -1.73 11.02 -2.53
N ASN A 39 -0.91 10.04 -2.86
CA ASN A 39 0.34 9.82 -2.17
C ASN A 39 1.38 10.76 -2.77
N ILE A 40 2.02 11.56 -1.92
CA ILE A 40 3.18 12.36 -2.30
C ILE A 40 4.37 11.76 -1.53
N GLU A 41 5.09 10.89 -2.21
CA GLU A 41 6.30 10.22 -1.70
C GLU A 41 7.57 10.78 -2.35
N GLU A 42 7.41 11.67 -3.33
CA GLU A 42 8.49 12.33 -4.06
C GLU A 42 9.43 13.09 -3.11
N GLY A 43 10.73 12.76 -3.16
CA GLY A 43 11.78 13.33 -2.31
C GLY A 43 12.09 12.51 -1.06
N ALA A 44 11.35 11.44 -0.78
CA ALA A 44 11.59 10.48 0.29
C ALA A 44 11.93 9.08 -0.23
N GLU A 45 12.20 8.96 -1.54
CA GLU A 45 12.68 7.73 -2.15
C GLU A 45 14.06 7.35 -1.60
N ASN A 46 14.38 6.05 -1.63
CA ASN A 46 15.68 5.57 -1.21
C ASN A 46 16.77 6.24 -2.04
N ASN A 47 17.66 6.98 -1.36
CA ASN A 47 18.68 7.77 -2.01
C ASN A 47 19.96 7.72 -1.18
N VAL A 48 21.08 7.41 -1.84
CA VAL A 48 22.39 7.37 -1.19
C VAL A 48 22.79 8.71 -0.55
N LEU A 49 22.25 9.84 -1.03
CA LEU A 49 22.43 11.16 -0.43
C LEU A 49 21.65 11.35 0.87
N HIS A 50 20.60 10.56 1.09
CA HIS A 50 19.83 10.49 2.33
C HIS A 50 20.41 9.49 3.34
N GLY A 51 21.48 8.77 2.96
CA GLY A 51 22.18 7.80 3.81
C GLY A 51 21.73 6.36 3.59
N ASP A 52 20.89 6.11 2.58
CA ASP A 52 20.42 4.77 2.25
C ASP A 52 21.49 3.95 1.53
N ALA A 53 21.43 2.63 1.66
CA ALA A 53 22.44 1.71 1.14
C ALA A 53 22.47 1.58 -0.40
N GLY A 54 21.45 2.10 -1.10
CA GLY A 54 21.31 2.04 -2.55
C GLY A 54 20.16 2.93 -3.05
N SER A 55 20.06 3.09 -4.37
CA SER A 55 18.98 3.85 -5.02
C SER A 55 17.64 3.11 -5.03
N GLU A 56 16.54 3.86 -5.07
CA GLU A 56 15.15 3.38 -5.16
C GLU A 56 14.93 2.33 -6.26
N GLN A 57 14.11 1.31 -5.96
CA GLN A 57 13.78 0.20 -6.86
C GLN A 57 12.27 0.03 -7.10
N PHE A 58 11.39 0.70 -6.33
CA PHE A 58 9.95 0.47 -6.39
C PHE A 58 9.16 1.68 -6.90
N LEU A 59 8.01 1.41 -7.55
CA LEU A 59 7.12 2.40 -8.20
C LEU A 59 7.80 3.40 -9.18
N SER A 60 8.87 2.99 -9.86
CA SER A 60 9.41 3.73 -11.01
C SER A 60 8.77 3.27 -12.33
N ASP A 61 8.79 4.11 -13.37
CA ASP A 61 8.36 3.77 -14.74
C ASP A 61 9.15 2.59 -15.37
N ILE A 62 10.25 2.18 -14.73
CA ILE A 62 11.05 1.02 -15.10
C ILE A 62 10.64 -0.16 -14.22
N ILE A 63 9.95 -1.13 -14.81
CA ILE A 63 9.68 -2.41 -14.14
C ILE A 63 11.02 -3.13 -13.91
N GLY A 64 11.45 -3.22 -12.65
CA GLY A 64 12.63 -4.00 -12.25
C GLY A 64 13.96 -3.25 -12.33
N ALA A 65 14.01 -1.98 -11.93
CA ALA A 65 15.28 -1.26 -11.80
C ALA A 65 16.16 -1.93 -10.73
N ASP A 66 17.36 -2.37 -11.13
CA ASP A 66 18.38 -2.88 -10.20
C ASP A 66 18.85 -1.75 -9.26
N SER A 67 19.01 -2.05 -7.97
CA SER A 67 19.57 -1.11 -6.99
C SER A 67 21.07 -1.06 -7.20
N TYR A 68 21.58 0.14 -7.44
CA TYR A 68 23.01 0.35 -7.56
C TYR A 68 23.53 1.03 -6.28
N PRO A 69 24.68 0.58 -5.75
CA PRO A 69 25.33 1.22 -4.60
C PRO A 69 25.97 2.57 -4.96
N ASP A 70 26.10 2.86 -6.25
CA ASP A 70 26.61 4.13 -6.79
C ASP A 70 25.49 4.92 -7.48
N ARG A 71 25.66 6.25 -7.54
CA ARG A 71 24.68 7.20 -8.07
C ARG A 71 24.24 6.85 -9.51
N HIS A 72 22.96 6.49 -9.68
CA HIS A 72 22.32 6.40 -10.98
C HIS A 72 21.79 7.77 -11.40
N ILE A 73 22.55 8.50 -12.24
CA ILE A 73 22.03 9.69 -12.93
C ILE A 73 21.33 9.20 -14.20
N VAL A 74 20.00 9.19 -14.21
CA VAL A 74 19.25 9.25 -15.46
C VAL A 74 19.13 10.73 -15.81
N ASN A 75 19.79 11.15 -16.89
CA ASN A 75 19.74 12.52 -17.41
C ASN A 75 18.29 12.91 -17.73
N ASP A 76 17.90 14.05 -17.18
CA ASP A 76 16.87 14.93 -17.69
C ASP A 76 17.32 15.58 -19.01
N GLY A 77 16.75 15.14 -20.12
CA GLY A 77 17.00 15.70 -21.46
C GLY A 77 15.94 15.30 -22.46
#